data_AF-A0A3D5VJ50-F1
#
_entry.id   AF-A0A3D5VJ50-F1
#
_cell.length_a   1.000
_cell.length_b   1.000
_cell.length_c   1.000
_cell.angle_alpha   90.00
_cell.angle_beta   90.00
_cell.angle_gamma   90.00
#
_symmetry.space_group_name_H-M   'P 1'
#
loop_
_entity.id
_entity.type
_entity.pdbx_description
1 polymer ?
#
loop_
_entity_poly.entity_id
_entity_poly.type
_entity_poly.pdbx_seq_one_letter_code
_entity_poly.pdbx_strand_id
1 'polypeptide(L)'
;MAYTEANYENAVIEVLRDTLGYGYTYAPDLMRDYSDPLYMDELLSALRRVNPKLPEAALTEAVYKLRYFEGGTVLQKNVQFMDYLQNGVSVNYFDEGEQRATLVYLADYENVDRNTFTVANQWTIIENSEKRPDVLVFLNGLPLVVFELKSPSREETDASEAYRQLRNYMMEIPSLFIYNAFCVMSDLAISKAGTITAGEDRFME
;
A
#
# COMPACT_ATOMS: atom_id res chain seq x y z
N MET A 1 -11.84 -16.81 27.15
CA MET A 1 -12.33 -16.09 25.96
C MET A 1 -11.57 -16.66 24.77
N ALA A 2 -12.23 -17.01 23.68
CA ALA A 2 -11.52 -17.47 22.48
C ALA A 2 -10.79 -16.28 21.86
N TYR A 3 -9.51 -16.45 21.50
CA TYR A 3 -8.74 -15.45 20.77
C TYR A 3 -9.31 -15.35 19.35
N THR A 4 -9.75 -14.17 18.94
CA THR A 4 -10.39 -13.94 17.63
C THR A 4 -9.43 -13.31 16.63
N GLU A 5 -9.80 -13.33 15.35
CA GLU A 5 -9.09 -12.62 14.28
C GLU A 5 -8.94 -11.12 14.59
N ALA A 6 -9.97 -10.48 15.17
CA ALA A 6 -9.88 -9.08 15.61
C ALA A 6 -8.89 -8.88 16.77
N ASN A 7 -8.71 -9.87 17.65
CA ASN A 7 -7.64 -9.79 18.66
C ASN A 7 -6.26 -9.90 18.00
N TYR A 8 -6.14 -10.71 16.95
CA TYR A 8 -4.90 -10.86 16.21
C TYR A 8 -4.54 -9.62 15.38
N GLU A 9 -5.51 -9.05 14.67
CA GLU A 9 -5.39 -7.79 13.94
C GLU A 9 -4.82 -6.68 14.85
N ASN A 10 -5.42 -6.51 16.03
CA ASN A 10 -4.93 -5.53 17.01
C ASN A 10 -3.50 -5.82 17.47
N ALA A 11 -3.14 -7.09 17.71
CA ALA A 11 -1.79 -7.45 18.11
C ALA A 11 -0.76 -7.15 17.00
N VAL A 12 -1.09 -7.40 15.73
CA VAL A 12 -0.24 -7.05 14.58
C VAL A 12 -0.06 -5.53 14.49
N ILE A 13 -1.14 -4.76 14.64
CA ILE A 13 -1.10 -3.29 14.64
C ILE A 13 -0.24 -2.77 15.81
N GLU A 14 -0.38 -3.33 17.01
CA GLU A 14 0.42 -2.96 18.17
C GLU A 14 1.91 -3.22 17.94
N VAL A 15 2.30 -4.34 17.33
CA VAL A 15 3.70 -4.60 16.98
C VAL A 15 4.22 -3.55 15.98
N LEU A 16 3.48 -3.29 14.91
CA LEU A 16 3.88 -2.31 13.89
C LEU A 16 4.01 -0.89 14.48
N ARG A 17 3.06 -0.49 15.33
CA ARG A 17 3.05 0.84 15.96
C ARG A 17 4.07 0.97 17.08
N ASP A 18 4.01 0.09 18.07
CA ASP A 18 4.72 0.25 19.34
C ASP A 18 6.14 -0.34 19.31
N THR A 19 6.40 -1.30 18.41
CA THR A 19 7.73 -1.90 18.25
C THR A 19 8.49 -1.32 17.07
N LEU A 20 7.84 -1.13 15.90
CA LEU A 20 8.48 -0.58 14.71
C LEU A 20 8.31 0.94 14.55
N GLY A 21 7.50 1.58 15.38
CA GLY A 21 7.31 3.03 15.38
C GLY A 21 6.44 3.56 14.23
N TYR A 22 5.61 2.71 13.61
CA TYR A 22 4.75 3.15 12.51
C TYR A 22 3.62 4.05 13.04
N GLY A 23 3.20 5.01 12.23
CA GLY A 23 1.94 5.71 12.46
C GLY A 23 0.77 4.72 12.41
N TYR A 24 -0.31 5.01 13.13
CA TYR A 24 -1.53 4.20 13.07
C TYR A 24 -2.72 5.06 12.63
N THR A 25 -3.52 4.51 11.72
CA THR A 25 -4.74 5.15 11.25
C THR A 25 -5.91 4.19 11.23
N TYR A 26 -7.00 4.56 11.90
CA TYR A 26 -8.29 3.89 11.76
C TYR A 26 -9.05 4.51 10.58
N ALA A 27 -9.15 3.79 9.45
CA ALA A 27 -9.67 4.37 8.21
C ALA A 27 -11.09 4.96 8.31
N PRO A 28 -12.04 4.42 9.10
CA PRO A 28 -13.37 5.00 9.28
C PRO A 28 -13.39 6.41 9.90
N ASP A 29 -12.32 6.82 10.58
CA ASP A 29 -12.20 8.18 11.14
C ASP A 29 -11.76 9.22 10.07
N LEU A 30 -11.39 8.77 8.88
CA LEU A 30 -10.99 9.62 7.77
C LEU A 30 -12.15 9.95 6.85
N MET A 31 -12.16 11.18 6.32
CA MET A 31 -12.99 11.53 5.17
C MET A 31 -12.19 11.26 3.89
N ARG A 32 -12.56 10.21 3.14
CA ARG A 32 -11.86 9.83 1.91
C ARG A 32 -12.78 9.31 0.83
N ASP A 33 -12.25 9.27 -0.39
CA ASP A 33 -12.86 8.59 -1.51
C ASP A 33 -12.60 7.07 -1.37
N TYR A 34 -13.68 6.28 -1.31
CA TYR A 34 -13.59 4.83 -1.19
C TYR A 34 -13.13 4.14 -2.48
N SER A 35 -13.16 4.85 -3.62
CA SER A 35 -12.61 4.35 -4.88
C SER A 35 -11.09 4.56 -5.01
N ASP A 36 -10.49 5.38 -4.15
CA ASP A 36 -9.06 5.65 -4.15
C ASP A 36 -8.34 4.80 -3.10
N PRO A 37 -7.41 3.91 -3.50
CA PRO A 37 -6.64 3.11 -2.56
C PRO A 37 -5.55 3.92 -1.84
N LEU A 38 -5.20 5.11 -2.33
CA LEU A 38 -4.11 5.93 -1.78
C LEU A 38 -4.54 6.69 -0.52
N TYR A 39 -3.60 6.85 0.42
CA TYR A 39 -3.81 7.75 1.56
C TYR A 39 -3.41 9.17 1.19
N MET A 40 -4.34 9.86 0.52
CA MET A 40 -4.08 11.16 -0.11
C MET A 40 -3.68 12.28 0.86
N ASP A 41 -4.20 12.29 2.10
CA ASP A 41 -3.83 13.30 3.11
C ASP A 41 -2.34 13.25 3.45
N GLU A 42 -1.74 12.05 3.43
CA GLU A 42 -0.32 11.85 3.70
C GLU A 42 0.54 11.96 2.43
N LEU A 43 0.05 11.49 1.28
CA LEU A 43 0.86 11.37 0.06
C LEU A 43 1.51 12.69 -0.36
N LEU A 44 0.72 13.76 -0.52
CA LEU A 44 1.26 15.02 -0.99
C LEU A 44 2.21 15.67 0.04
N SER A 45 1.87 15.55 1.32
CA SER A 45 2.71 16.00 2.43
C SER A 45 4.06 15.28 2.44
N ALA A 46 4.05 13.96 2.21
CA ALA A 46 5.25 13.15 2.13
C ALA A 46 6.10 13.49 0.90
N LEU A 47 5.50 13.67 -0.27
CA LEU A 47 6.23 14.06 -1.48
C LEU A 47 6.96 15.39 -1.31
N ARG A 48 6.38 16.37 -0.59
CA ARG A 48 7.06 17.63 -0.22
C ARG A 48 8.26 17.40 0.69
N ARG A 49 8.15 16.49 1.68
CA ARG A 49 9.26 16.17 2.60
C ARG A 49 10.41 15.45 1.88
N VAL A 50 10.09 14.50 1.00
CA VAL A 50 11.07 13.74 0.20
C VAL A 50 11.73 14.62 -0.85
N ASN A 51 11.00 15.56 -1.45
CA ASN A 51 11.48 16.40 -2.55
C ASN A 51 11.46 17.90 -2.21
N PRO A 52 12.17 18.37 -1.18
CA PRO A 52 12.02 19.72 -0.63
C PRO A 52 12.45 20.86 -1.57
N LYS A 53 13.11 20.53 -2.69
CA LYS A 53 13.57 21.50 -3.70
C LYS A 53 12.65 21.60 -4.91
N LEU A 54 11.66 20.72 -5.03
CA LEU A 54 10.77 20.69 -6.19
C LEU A 54 9.55 21.58 -5.94
N PRO A 55 9.07 22.30 -6.97
CA PRO A 55 7.86 23.10 -6.84
C PRO A 55 6.61 22.23 -6.81
N GLU A 56 5.53 22.78 -6.25
CA GLU A 56 4.24 22.09 -6.09
C GLU A 56 3.68 21.54 -7.42
N ALA A 57 3.94 22.23 -8.53
CA ALA A 57 3.52 21.80 -9.86
C ALA A 57 4.14 20.44 -10.25
N ALA A 58 5.41 20.20 -9.90
CA ALA A 58 6.07 18.92 -10.17
C ALA A 58 5.47 17.79 -9.32
N LEU A 59 5.17 18.07 -8.04
CA LEU A 59 4.57 17.10 -7.13
C LEU A 59 3.13 16.75 -7.53
N THR A 60 2.36 17.75 -7.96
CA THR A 60 0.99 17.56 -8.45
C THR A 60 0.97 16.72 -9.72
N GLU A 61 1.91 16.95 -10.64
CA GLU A 61 2.07 16.12 -11.84
C GLU A 61 2.45 14.67 -11.48
N ALA A 62 3.30 14.46 -10.48
CA ALA A 62 3.63 13.11 -10.00
C ALA A 62 2.39 12.39 -9.43
N VAL A 63 1.61 13.09 -8.59
CA VAL A 63 0.34 12.56 -8.06
C VAL A 63 -0.65 12.25 -9.19
N TYR A 64 -0.73 13.10 -10.21
CA TYR A 64 -1.57 12.84 -11.39
C TYR A 64 -1.14 11.54 -12.08
N LYS A 65 0.15 11.36 -12.36
CA LYS A 65 0.67 10.12 -12.97
C LYS A 65 0.45 8.88 -12.11
N LEU A 66 0.55 9.01 -10.79
CA LEU A 66 0.23 7.93 -9.86
C LEU A 66 -1.26 7.55 -9.89
N ARG A 67 -2.17 8.51 -10.04
CA ARG A 67 -3.61 8.20 -10.09
C ARG A 67 -4.10 7.72 -11.45
N TYR A 68 -3.39 8.06 -12.52
CA TYR A 68 -3.82 7.82 -13.90
C TYR A 68 -2.78 7.04 -14.72
N PHE A 69 -2.65 5.75 -14.41
CA PHE A 69 -1.88 4.81 -15.23
C PHE A 69 -2.58 4.54 -16.58
N GLU A 70 -1.89 4.79 -17.68
CA GLU A 70 -2.40 4.59 -19.04
C GLU A 70 -2.49 3.11 -19.43
N GLY A 71 -3.69 2.63 -19.72
CA GLY A 71 -3.91 1.30 -20.31
C GLY A 71 -3.27 0.13 -19.53
N GLY A 72 -3.23 -1.05 -20.14
CA GLY A 72 -2.53 -2.21 -19.60
C GLY A 72 -3.24 -2.97 -18.47
N THR A 73 -2.68 -4.14 -18.14
CA THR A 73 -3.13 -4.99 -17.04
C THR A 73 -2.65 -4.47 -15.69
N VAL A 74 -3.26 -4.93 -14.59
CA VAL A 74 -2.80 -4.62 -13.22
C VAL A 74 -1.32 -4.91 -13.04
N LEU A 75 -0.83 -6.03 -13.58
CA LEU A 75 0.59 -6.39 -13.52
C LEU A 75 1.48 -5.38 -14.26
N GLN A 76 1.08 -4.93 -15.45
CA GLN A 76 1.85 -3.94 -16.20
C GLN A 76 1.93 -2.60 -15.44
N LYS A 77 0.79 -2.17 -14.86
CA LYS A 77 0.73 -0.97 -14.02
C LYS A 77 1.55 -1.12 -12.74
N ASN A 78 1.53 -2.31 -12.13
CA ASN A 78 2.35 -2.60 -10.96
C ASN A 78 3.84 -2.56 -11.29
N VAL A 79 4.28 -3.14 -12.41
CA VAL A 79 5.67 -3.03 -12.88
C VAL A 79 6.07 -1.57 -13.10
N GLN A 80 5.21 -0.76 -13.72
CA GLN A 80 5.44 0.67 -13.89
C GLN A 80 5.51 1.41 -12.55
N PHE A 81 4.64 1.09 -11.60
CA PHE A 81 4.70 1.67 -10.26
C PHE A 81 5.97 1.26 -9.51
N MET A 82 6.42 0.00 -9.62
CA MET A 82 7.66 -0.44 -8.99
C MET A 82 8.88 0.28 -9.58
N ASP A 83 8.86 0.61 -10.86
CA ASP A 83 9.86 1.46 -11.49
C ASP A 83 9.81 2.89 -10.91
N TYR A 84 8.62 3.49 -10.78
CA TYR A 84 8.44 4.79 -10.14
C TYR A 84 8.92 4.82 -8.69
N LEU A 85 8.64 3.75 -7.94
CA LEU A 85 9.05 3.63 -6.55
C LEU A 85 10.59 3.63 -6.44
N GLN A 86 11.27 2.86 -7.29
CA GLN A 86 12.74 2.73 -7.27
C GLN A 86 13.46 3.94 -7.87
N ASN A 87 12.97 4.47 -9.01
CA ASN A 87 13.70 5.40 -9.87
C ASN A 87 13.13 6.82 -9.84
N GLY A 88 11.97 7.01 -9.22
CA GLY A 88 11.22 8.27 -9.22
C GLY A 88 10.30 8.41 -10.44
N VAL A 89 9.30 9.29 -10.30
CA VAL A 89 8.34 9.62 -11.34
C VAL A 89 8.92 10.75 -12.20
N SER A 90 9.15 10.50 -13.48
CA SER A 90 9.51 11.55 -14.43
C SER A 90 8.31 12.45 -14.70
N VAL A 91 8.44 13.75 -14.44
CA VAL A 91 7.37 14.75 -14.57
C VAL A 91 7.80 15.91 -15.45
N ASN A 92 6.84 16.44 -16.22
CA ASN A 92 7.00 17.67 -16.99
C ASN A 92 6.07 18.73 -16.37
N TYR A 93 6.60 19.89 -16.04
CA TYR A 93 5.82 20.97 -15.42
C TYR A 93 6.28 22.32 -15.93
N PHE A 94 5.43 23.34 -15.76
CA PHE A 94 5.78 24.73 -16.06
C PHE A 94 6.26 25.43 -14.80
N ASP A 95 7.35 26.17 -14.92
CA ASP A 95 7.92 26.98 -13.85
C ASP A 95 8.46 28.27 -14.47
N GLU A 96 8.00 29.41 -13.95
CA GLU A 96 8.34 30.75 -14.46
C GLU A 96 8.14 30.93 -15.99
N GLY A 97 7.19 30.21 -16.57
CA GLY A 97 6.88 30.28 -18.01
C GLY A 97 7.71 29.35 -18.90
N GLU A 98 8.63 28.57 -18.32
CA GLU A 98 9.42 27.56 -19.03
C GLU A 98 8.94 26.15 -18.69
N GLN A 99 8.99 25.25 -19.69
CA GLN A 99 8.74 23.83 -19.47
C GLN A 99 10.01 23.19 -18.90
N ARG A 100 9.89 22.52 -17.75
CA ARG A 100 10.97 21.80 -17.07
C ARG A 100 10.60 20.33 -16.92
N ALA A 101 11.63 19.47 -16.90
CA ALA A 101 11.52 18.05 -16.64
C ALA A 101 12.36 17.68 -15.42
N THR A 102 11.84 16.85 -14.52
CA THR A 102 12.56 16.37 -13.35
C THR A 102 12.06 15.00 -12.89
N LEU A 103 12.74 14.41 -11.91
CA LEU A 103 12.29 13.21 -11.20
C LEU A 103 11.72 13.60 -9.84
N VAL A 104 10.53 13.10 -9.52
CA VAL A 104 9.94 13.18 -8.18
C VAL A 104 10.10 11.82 -7.52
N TYR A 105 10.84 11.74 -6.42
CA TYR A 105 11.04 10.50 -5.68
C TYR A 105 9.86 10.23 -4.74
N LEU A 106 9.41 8.97 -4.69
CA LEU A 106 8.29 8.54 -3.83
C LEU A 106 8.72 8.20 -2.40
N ALA A 107 10.00 7.87 -2.22
CA ALA A 107 10.63 7.60 -0.95
C ALA A 107 12.05 8.17 -0.92
N ASP A 108 12.49 8.60 0.26
CA ASP A 108 13.87 9.05 0.50
C ASP A 108 14.70 7.83 0.93
N TYR A 109 15.45 7.25 -0.01
CA TYR A 109 16.31 6.10 0.24
C TYR A 109 17.65 6.49 0.90
N GLU A 110 18.04 7.76 0.83
CA GLU A 110 19.28 8.27 1.44
C GLU A 110 19.06 8.63 2.92
N ASN A 111 17.89 9.18 3.25
CA ASN A 111 17.49 9.51 4.60
C ASN A 111 16.10 8.93 4.90
N VAL A 112 16.10 7.68 5.38
CA VAL A 112 14.87 6.92 5.65
C VAL A 112 13.95 7.55 6.68
N ASP A 113 14.46 8.41 7.57
CA ASP A 113 13.69 9.11 8.60
C ASP A 113 12.73 10.16 8.02
N ARG A 114 12.89 10.51 6.75
CA ARG A 114 11.96 11.41 6.03
C ARG A 114 10.74 10.68 5.47
N ASN A 115 10.75 9.35 5.49
CA ASN A 115 9.63 8.52 5.10
C ASN A 115 8.70 8.27 6.29
N THR A 116 7.41 8.23 6.02
CA THR A 116 6.40 7.80 7.00
C THR A 116 5.93 6.40 6.64
N PHE A 117 5.99 5.49 7.61
CA PHE A 117 5.27 4.23 7.55
C PHE A 117 3.99 4.36 8.38
N THR A 118 2.85 4.00 7.80
CA THR A 118 1.55 4.02 8.49
C THR A 118 0.87 2.67 8.36
N VAL A 119 0.56 2.04 9.48
CA VAL A 119 -0.33 0.88 9.52
C VAL A 119 -1.77 1.39 9.61
N ALA A 120 -2.66 0.83 8.79
CA ALA A 120 -4.08 1.13 8.85
C ALA A 120 -4.92 -0.14 8.78
N ASN A 121 -6.04 -0.13 9.49
CA ASN A 121 -7.06 -1.16 9.40
C ASN A 121 -8.39 -0.56 8.97
N GLN A 122 -9.33 -1.44 8.62
CA GLN A 122 -10.66 -1.09 8.15
C GLN A 122 -10.67 -0.21 6.88
N TRP A 123 -9.62 -0.29 6.06
CA TRP A 123 -9.48 0.48 4.83
C TRP A 123 -10.34 -0.11 3.70
N THR A 124 -11.63 0.24 3.68
CA THR A 124 -12.58 -0.23 2.66
C THR A 124 -12.32 0.36 1.27
N ILE A 125 -12.17 -0.46 0.24
CA ILE A 125 -12.06 -0.01 -1.14
C ILE A 125 -13.28 -0.51 -1.92
N ILE A 126 -13.87 0.37 -2.73
CA ILE A 126 -15.03 0.08 -3.58
C ILE A 126 -14.61 0.24 -5.03
N GLU A 127 -14.54 -0.89 -5.74
CA GLU A 127 -14.26 -0.94 -7.17
C GLU A 127 -15.25 -1.87 -7.87
N ASN A 128 -14.86 -3.11 -8.20
CA ASN A 128 -15.79 -4.10 -8.76
C ASN A 128 -16.74 -4.64 -7.67
N SER A 129 -16.31 -4.60 -6.42
CA SER A 129 -17.10 -4.84 -5.22
C SER A 129 -16.50 -4.07 -4.03
N GLU A 130 -17.18 -4.13 -2.89
CA GLU A 130 -16.67 -3.59 -1.63
C GLU A 130 -15.78 -4.64 -0.94
N LYS A 131 -14.51 -4.29 -0.70
CA LYS A 131 -13.53 -5.13 -0.01
C LYS A 131 -12.83 -4.34 1.07
N ARG A 132 -12.38 -5.03 2.11
CA ARG A 132 -11.66 -4.45 3.25
C ARG A 132 -10.57 -5.44 3.66
N PRO A 133 -9.31 -5.21 3.26
CA PRO A 133 -8.18 -5.96 3.80
C PRO A 133 -8.06 -5.71 5.31
N ASP A 134 -7.53 -6.69 6.04
CA ASP A 134 -7.43 -6.61 7.50
C ASP A 134 -6.47 -5.50 7.91
N VAL A 135 -5.26 -5.51 7.34
CA VAL A 135 -4.24 -4.49 7.58
C VAL A 135 -3.57 -4.07 6.27
N LEU A 136 -3.39 -2.75 6.11
CA LEU A 136 -2.56 -2.16 5.08
C LEU A 136 -1.37 -1.46 5.72
N VAL A 137 -0.21 -1.54 5.07
CA VAL A 137 0.95 -0.70 5.41
C VAL A 137 1.22 0.25 4.26
N PHE A 138 1.17 1.54 4.59
CA PHE A 138 1.48 2.64 3.69
C PHE A 138 2.92 3.10 3.88
N LEU A 139 3.59 3.40 2.78
CA LEU A 139 4.82 4.20 2.74
C LEU A 139 4.47 5.54 2.11
N ASN A 140 4.62 6.65 2.84
CA ASN A 140 4.35 7.99 2.30
C ASN A 140 2.97 8.09 1.63
N GLY A 141 1.96 7.44 2.20
CA GLY A 141 0.61 7.38 1.65
C GLY A 141 0.36 6.39 0.49
N LEU A 142 1.37 5.61 0.09
CA LEU A 142 1.26 4.55 -0.93
C LEU A 142 1.02 3.18 -0.27
N PRO A 143 -0.05 2.43 -0.61
CA PRO A 143 -0.39 1.15 0.03
C PRO A 143 0.50 0.02 -0.50
N LEU A 144 1.67 -0.20 0.13
CA LEU A 144 2.66 -1.14 -0.37
C LEU A 144 2.45 -2.57 0.12
N VAL A 145 1.88 -2.77 1.31
CA VAL A 145 1.72 -4.11 1.88
C VAL A 145 0.26 -4.36 2.25
N VAL A 146 -0.24 -5.52 1.84
CA VAL A 146 -1.58 -6.00 2.16
C VAL A 146 -1.43 -7.22 3.06
N PHE A 147 -2.04 -7.19 4.24
CA PHE A 147 -2.09 -8.32 5.16
C PHE A 147 -3.49 -8.95 5.12
N GLU A 148 -3.48 -10.27 5.16
CA GLU A 148 -4.66 -11.10 5.38
C GLU A 148 -4.37 -12.01 6.58
N LEU A 149 -5.20 -11.91 7.61
CA LEU A 149 -5.00 -12.56 8.90
C LEU A 149 -6.07 -13.63 9.09
N LYS A 150 -5.69 -14.75 9.71
CA LYS A 150 -6.62 -15.82 10.07
C LYS A 150 -6.52 -16.13 11.55
N SER A 151 -7.65 -16.56 12.13
CA SER A 151 -7.69 -17.04 13.50
C SER A 151 -6.89 -18.35 13.63
N PRO A 152 -6.07 -18.55 14.68
CA PRO A 152 -5.23 -19.75 14.87
C PRO A 152 -6.00 -21.05 15.14
N SER A 153 -7.32 -21.07 14.95
CA SER A 153 -8.21 -22.13 15.41
C SER A 153 -8.32 -23.35 14.47
N ARG A 154 -7.69 -23.34 13.27
CA ARG A 154 -7.69 -24.48 12.33
C ARG A 154 -6.36 -24.65 11.59
N GLU A 155 -5.60 -25.69 11.94
CA GLU A 155 -4.18 -25.84 11.57
C GLU A 155 -3.83 -26.14 10.08
N GLU A 156 -4.79 -26.36 9.16
CA GLU A 156 -4.44 -26.66 7.75
C GLU A 156 -5.28 -25.93 6.68
N THR A 157 -6.44 -25.37 7.00
CA THR A 157 -7.31 -24.70 6.00
C THR A 157 -6.98 -23.22 5.78
N ASP A 158 -6.24 -22.62 6.71
CA ASP A 158 -6.33 -21.17 6.91
C ASP A 158 -5.35 -20.40 5.99
N ALA A 159 -4.16 -20.96 5.73
CA ALA A 159 -3.22 -20.36 4.77
C ALA A 159 -3.75 -20.38 3.33
N SER A 160 -4.36 -21.50 2.89
CA SER A 160 -4.99 -21.58 1.57
C SER A 160 -6.23 -20.69 1.47
N GLU A 161 -6.95 -20.47 2.58
CA GLU A 161 -8.06 -19.53 2.62
C GLU A 161 -7.57 -18.08 2.48
N ALA A 162 -6.56 -17.68 3.26
CA ALA A 162 -5.93 -16.36 3.16
C ALA A 162 -5.41 -16.09 1.74
N TYR A 163 -4.75 -17.08 1.13
CA TYR A 163 -4.27 -16.96 -0.24
C TYR A 163 -5.42 -16.73 -1.21
N ARG A 164 -6.49 -17.51 -1.12
CA ARG A 164 -7.68 -17.34 -1.96
C ARG A 164 -8.34 -15.97 -1.76
N GLN A 165 -8.35 -15.46 -0.53
CA GLN A 165 -8.88 -14.13 -0.23
C GLN A 165 -8.05 -13.01 -0.90
N LEU A 166 -6.73 -13.08 -0.81
CA LEU A 166 -5.83 -12.18 -1.55
C LEU A 166 -6.06 -12.26 -3.06
N ARG A 167 -6.20 -13.46 -3.62
CA ARG A 167 -6.51 -13.65 -5.05
C ARG A 167 -7.86 -13.05 -5.44
N ASN A 168 -8.85 -13.13 -4.56
CA ASN A 168 -10.15 -12.49 -4.78
C ASN A 168 -10.02 -10.96 -4.74
N TYR A 169 -9.28 -10.40 -3.79
CA TYR A 169 -9.01 -8.96 -3.76
C TYR A 169 -8.36 -8.46 -5.04
N MET A 170 -7.41 -9.20 -5.62
CA MET A 170 -6.79 -8.82 -6.90
C MET A 170 -7.76 -8.76 -8.08
N MET A 171 -8.90 -9.46 -8.00
CA MET A 171 -9.97 -9.40 -9.01
C MET A 171 -11.03 -8.34 -8.68
N GLU A 172 -11.31 -8.15 -7.39
CA GLU A 172 -12.42 -7.34 -6.89
C GLU A 172 -12.05 -5.86 -6.66
N ILE A 173 -10.82 -5.60 -6.21
CA ILE A 173 -10.22 -4.27 -6.02
C ILE A 173 -8.82 -4.18 -6.68
N PRO A 174 -8.70 -4.48 -7.99
CA PRO A 174 -7.41 -4.52 -8.69
C PRO A 174 -6.59 -3.22 -8.60
N SER A 175 -7.24 -2.06 -8.44
CA SER A 175 -6.58 -0.75 -8.28
C SER A 175 -5.61 -0.70 -7.10
N LEU A 176 -5.91 -1.38 -5.99
CA LEU A 176 -5.01 -1.48 -4.83
C LEU A 176 -3.67 -2.15 -5.21
N PHE A 177 -3.75 -3.20 -6.04
CA PHE A 177 -2.61 -4.04 -6.40
C PHE A 177 -1.72 -3.42 -7.49
N ILE A 178 -2.08 -2.25 -8.01
CA ILE A 178 -1.15 -1.43 -8.78
C ILE A 178 0.02 -1.01 -7.90
N TYR A 179 -0.22 -0.65 -6.64
CA TYR A 179 0.79 -0.13 -5.73
C TYR A 179 1.45 -1.20 -4.84
N ASN A 180 0.82 -2.38 -4.75
CA ASN A 180 1.26 -3.44 -3.85
C ASN A 180 2.66 -3.97 -4.19
N ALA A 181 3.58 -3.90 -3.24
CA ALA A 181 4.91 -4.51 -3.31
C ALA A 181 4.86 -6.00 -2.96
N PHE A 182 4.17 -6.35 -1.87
CA PHE A 182 3.95 -7.74 -1.48
C PHE A 182 2.72 -7.88 -0.57
N CYS A 183 2.20 -9.10 -0.49
CA CYS A 183 1.13 -9.50 0.40
C CYS A 183 1.69 -10.35 1.54
N VAL A 184 1.06 -10.28 2.70
CA VAL A 184 1.37 -11.08 3.87
C VAL A 184 0.13 -11.89 4.26
N MET A 185 0.33 -13.17 4.56
CA MET A 185 -0.67 -14.04 5.16
C MET A 185 -0.17 -14.48 6.51
N SER A 186 -1.01 -14.44 7.54
CA SER A 186 -0.60 -15.01 8.83
C SER A 186 -1.76 -15.53 9.67
N ASP A 187 -1.49 -16.59 10.43
CA ASP A 187 -2.45 -17.25 11.33
C ASP A 187 -1.95 -17.30 12.79
N LEU A 188 -1.11 -16.33 13.19
CA LEU A 188 -0.38 -16.24 14.47
C LEU A 188 0.76 -17.26 14.63
N ALA A 189 0.66 -18.45 14.04
CA ALA A 189 1.70 -19.47 14.11
C ALA A 189 2.73 -19.30 12.99
N ILE A 190 2.26 -19.05 11.77
CA ILE A 190 3.06 -18.93 10.56
C ILE A 190 2.72 -17.60 9.89
N SER A 191 3.75 -16.90 9.42
CA SER A 191 3.62 -15.71 8.58
C SER A 191 4.29 -16.01 7.24
N LYS A 192 3.65 -15.68 6.13
CA LYS A 192 4.25 -15.83 4.79
C LYS A 192 4.07 -14.59 3.96
N ALA A 193 5.04 -14.28 3.10
CA ALA A 193 5.00 -13.16 2.18
C ALA A 193 5.18 -13.60 0.72
N GLY A 194 4.49 -12.92 -0.19
CA GLY A 194 4.55 -13.19 -1.63
C GLY A 194 4.06 -12.00 -2.46
N THR A 195 4.47 -11.91 -3.73
CA THR A 195 4.05 -10.83 -4.63
C THR A 195 2.74 -11.16 -5.35
N ILE A 196 2.17 -10.19 -6.06
CA ILE A 196 0.89 -10.35 -6.80
C ILE A 196 0.93 -11.46 -7.87
N THR A 197 2.12 -11.89 -8.29
CA THR A 197 2.32 -12.97 -9.26
C THR A 197 2.67 -14.32 -8.64
N ALA A 198 2.93 -14.37 -7.32
CA ALA A 198 3.35 -15.58 -6.64
C ALA A 198 2.20 -16.60 -6.57
N GLY A 199 2.52 -17.87 -6.85
CA GLY A 199 1.68 -18.99 -6.45
C GLY A 199 1.72 -19.19 -4.93
N GLU A 200 0.75 -19.90 -4.36
CA GLU A 200 0.67 -20.18 -2.93
C GLU A 200 1.95 -20.86 -2.40
N ASP A 201 2.52 -21.78 -3.18
CA ASP A 201 3.78 -22.49 -2.90
C ASP A 201 5.02 -21.59 -2.90
N ARG A 202 4.88 -20.34 -3.37
CA ARG A 202 5.94 -19.32 -3.43
C ARG A 202 5.77 -18.22 -2.40
N PHE A 203 4.74 -18.30 -1.55
CA PHE A 203 4.68 -17.50 -0.34
C PHE A 203 5.66 -18.09 0.68
N MET A 204 6.67 -17.32 1.03
CA MET A 204 7.79 -17.75 1.87
C MET A 204 7.63 -17.22 3.29
N GLU A 205 7.96 -18.05 4.28
CA GLU A 205 8.05 -17.66 5.69
C GLU A 205 9.29 -16.81 5.97
#